data_AF-A0A034VHG8-F1
#
_entry.id   AF-A0A034VHG8-F1
#
_cell.length_a   1.000
_cell.length_b   1.000
_cell.length_c   1.000
_cell.angle_alpha   90.00
_cell.angle_beta   90.00
_cell.angle_gamma   90.00
#
_symmetry.space_group_name_H-M   'P 1'
#
loop_
_entity.id
_entity.type
_entity.pdbx_description
1 polymer ?
#
loop_
_entity_poly.entity_id
_entity_poly.type
_entity_poly.pdbx_seq_one_letter_code
_entity_poly.pdbx_strand_id
1 'polypeptide(L)'
;WDHAEEVMRNYCEEALQRIQMRIRNRRLHLHPFFRNYDKLNSGHVGCNQANQVFLTNGILLSNNELNALLARYGNELGFNYTKFLEHADPAEYAVPKLKPQPEALKTECPAVSKSVGDNYSEEYIIKLLSNIKRQAITRSINIIDFLQDYDRHREGDILEIDFKRGLDNALISLSADESNAISNIFRSPKRACCVLYRDFCRALDEIFIEIETSMGDKEVTAVPLIHLANLDCFDCFLNFEERTLCSQALMKLARKPDEISNLKQVFQDFDRENCGTITRNQLLRALTVREMHNIVSSRELDAVYKCFGLQRGLRLEFKYREFLNMLDILFQTGQVKRNY
;
A
#
# COMPACT_ATOMS: atom_id res chain seq x y z
N TRP A 1 31.19 1.00 -22.93
CA TRP A 1 30.91 2.01 -21.90
C TRP A 1 32.01 3.08 -21.83
N ASP A 2 33.29 2.71 -21.96
CA ASP A 2 34.43 3.65 -21.84
C ASP A 2 34.50 4.76 -22.91
N HIS A 3 33.74 4.61 -24.00
CA HIS A 3 33.61 5.61 -25.08
C HIS A 3 32.25 6.31 -25.08
N ALA A 4 31.41 6.12 -24.05
CA ALA A 4 30.10 6.76 -23.96
C ALA A 4 30.24 8.26 -23.61
N GLU A 5 29.33 9.08 -24.14
CA GLU A 5 29.28 10.51 -23.85
C GLU A 5 29.21 10.77 -22.34
N GLU A 6 29.87 11.84 -21.88
CA GLU A 6 29.96 12.21 -20.47
C GLU A 6 28.57 12.41 -19.85
N VAL A 7 27.64 13.01 -20.59
CA VAL A 7 26.25 13.23 -20.17
C VAL A 7 25.54 11.89 -19.88
N MET A 8 25.73 10.90 -20.75
CA MET A 8 25.14 9.57 -20.58
C MET A 8 25.74 8.82 -19.38
N ARG A 9 27.05 8.99 -19.14
CA ARG A 9 27.72 8.44 -17.96
C ARG A 9 27.17 9.06 -16.67
N ASN A 10 26.95 10.38 -16.65
CA ASN A 10 26.38 11.08 -15.50
C ASN A 10 24.96 10.60 -15.17
N TYR A 11 24.08 10.45 -16.17
CA TYR A 11 22.74 9.89 -15.95
C TYR A 11 22.78 8.47 -15.40
N CYS A 12 23.74 7.64 -15.82
CA CYS A 12 23.87 6.28 -15.29
C CYS A 12 24.34 6.26 -13.83
N GLU A 13 25.32 7.09 -13.48
CA GLU A 13 25.79 7.19 -12.09
C GLU A 13 24.70 7.74 -11.16
N GLU A 14 23.96 8.76 -11.60
CA GLU A 14 22.83 9.30 -10.86
C GLU A 14 21.72 8.25 -10.67
N ALA A 15 21.41 7.47 -11.70
CA ALA A 15 20.47 6.36 -11.62
C ALA A 15 20.92 5.29 -10.63
N LEU A 16 22.21 4.89 -10.67
CA LEU A 16 22.78 3.90 -9.76
C LEU A 16 22.73 4.36 -8.31
N GLN A 17 23.10 5.62 -8.03
CA GLN A 17 23.04 6.18 -6.68
C GLN A 17 21.60 6.19 -6.15
N ARG A 18 20.62 6.59 -6.98
CA ARG A 18 19.20 6.55 -6.60
C ARG A 18 18.71 5.13 -6.32
N ILE A 19 19.16 4.16 -7.10
CA ILE A 19 18.80 2.75 -6.89
C ILE A 19 19.43 2.23 -5.60
N GLN A 20 20.73 2.46 -5.38
CA GLN A 20 21.44 2.07 -4.16
C GLN A 20 20.77 2.66 -2.91
N MET A 21 20.38 3.94 -2.95
CA MET A 21 19.66 4.59 -1.86
C MET A 21 18.29 3.94 -1.62
N ARG A 22 17.55 3.58 -2.67
CA ARG A 22 16.27 2.87 -2.53
C ARG A 22 16.45 1.47 -1.97
N ILE A 23 17.45 0.71 -2.44
CA ILE A 23 17.82 -0.61 -1.92
C ILE A 23 18.11 -0.52 -0.43
N ARG A 24 18.97 0.41 -0.01
CA ARG A 24 19.35 0.60 1.38
C ARG A 24 18.18 1.02 2.27
N ASN A 25 17.39 2.01 1.84
CA ASN A 25 16.33 2.58 2.67
C ASN A 25 15.13 1.64 2.84
N ARG A 26 14.84 0.83 1.83
CA ARG A 26 13.70 -0.10 1.84
C ARG A 26 14.10 -1.56 2.09
N ARG A 27 15.40 -1.84 2.31
CA ARG A 27 15.96 -3.20 2.38
C ARG A 27 15.48 -4.05 1.19
N LEU A 28 15.51 -3.48 -0.01
CA LEU A 28 15.02 -4.16 -1.21
C LEU A 28 16.07 -5.10 -1.74
N HIS A 29 15.72 -6.37 -1.80
CA HIS A 29 16.51 -7.38 -2.48
C HIS A 29 16.01 -7.48 -3.92
N LEU A 30 16.73 -6.90 -4.88
CA LEU A 30 16.28 -6.86 -6.28
C LEU A 30 16.48 -8.20 -7.02
N HIS A 31 17.38 -9.07 -6.54
CA HIS A 31 17.69 -10.35 -7.19
C HIS A 31 16.45 -11.21 -7.47
N PRO A 32 15.53 -11.46 -6.51
CA PRO A 32 14.37 -12.31 -6.75
C PRO A 32 13.44 -11.75 -7.84
N PHE A 33 13.32 -10.42 -7.94
CA PHE A 33 12.47 -9.78 -8.95
C PHE A 33 13.00 -9.95 -10.36
N PHE A 34 14.32 -9.85 -10.55
CA PHE A 34 14.95 -10.18 -11.84
C PHE A 34 14.87 -11.67 -12.15
N ARG A 35 15.08 -12.53 -11.13
CA ARG A 35 15.02 -13.99 -11.29
C ARG A 35 13.65 -14.50 -11.73
N ASN A 36 12.58 -13.82 -11.35
CA ASN A 36 11.22 -14.15 -11.82
C ASN A 36 11.07 -14.05 -13.35
N TYR A 37 11.86 -13.20 -14.00
CA TYR A 37 11.88 -13.06 -15.46
C TYR A 37 12.95 -13.93 -16.13
N ASP A 38 14.03 -14.29 -15.42
CA ASP A 38 15.12 -15.13 -15.90
C ASP A 38 14.93 -16.62 -15.56
N LYS A 39 13.96 -17.26 -16.21
CA LYS A 39 13.64 -18.69 -15.99
C LYS A 39 14.79 -19.63 -16.31
N LEU A 40 15.69 -19.22 -17.21
CA LEU A 40 16.85 -20.01 -17.65
C LEU A 40 18.09 -19.75 -16.78
N ASN A 41 17.99 -18.85 -15.78
CA ASN A 41 19.09 -18.46 -14.90
C ASN A 41 20.35 -18.03 -15.68
N SER A 42 20.13 -17.28 -16.77
CA SER A 42 21.13 -16.75 -17.69
C SER A 42 21.84 -15.48 -17.17
N GLY A 43 21.31 -14.86 -16.11
CA GLY A 43 21.74 -13.56 -15.60
C GLY A 43 21.25 -12.37 -16.42
N HIS A 44 20.33 -12.59 -17.36
CA HIS A 44 19.80 -11.55 -18.26
C HIS A 44 18.27 -11.53 -18.25
N VAL A 45 17.69 -10.36 -18.47
CA VAL A 45 16.25 -10.16 -18.70
C VAL A 45 16.05 -9.20 -19.88
N GLY A 46 14.87 -9.18 -20.49
CA GLY A 46 14.58 -8.17 -21.52
C GLY A 46 14.67 -6.75 -20.95
N CYS A 47 15.10 -5.77 -21.75
CA CYS A 47 15.22 -4.36 -21.31
C CYS A 47 13.89 -3.80 -20.76
N ASN A 48 12.76 -4.17 -21.38
CA ASN A 48 11.43 -3.81 -20.90
C ASN A 48 11.13 -4.46 -19.55
N GLN A 49 11.56 -5.71 -19.34
CA GLN A 49 11.39 -6.41 -18.06
C GLN A 49 12.26 -5.77 -16.98
N ALA A 50 13.48 -5.32 -17.31
CA ALA A 50 14.31 -4.56 -16.36
C ALA A 50 13.62 -3.26 -15.94
N ASN A 51 13.04 -2.51 -16.89
CA ASN A 51 12.23 -1.34 -16.56
C ASN A 51 11.03 -1.70 -15.67
N GLN A 52 10.32 -2.79 -15.97
CA GLN A 52 9.21 -3.26 -15.13
C GLN A 52 9.67 -3.64 -13.72
N VAL A 53 10.84 -4.26 -13.57
CA VAL A 53 11.42 -4.57 -12.25
C VAL A 53 11.71 -3.28 -11.48
N PHE A 54 12.27 -2.25 -12.12
CA PHE A 54 12.48 -0.96 -11.48
C PHE A 54 11.14 -0.32 -11.06
N LEU A 55 10.18 -0.21 -11.98
CA LEU A 55 8.88 0.41 -11.71
C LEU A 55 8.10 -0.31 -10.60
N THR A 56 8.03 -1.64 -10.64
CA THR A 56 7.29 -2.46 -9.66
C THR A 56 7.91 -2.37 -8.27
N ASN A 57 9.22 -2.12 -8.17
CA ASN A 57 9.91 -1.90 -6.89
C ASN A 57 9.94 -0.42 -6.47
N GLY A 58 9.16 0.44 -7.14
CA GLY A 58 9.08 1.87 -6.88
C GLY A 58 10.39 2.61 -7.16
N ILE A 59 11.20 2.06 -8.07
CA ILE A 59 12.39 2.69 -8.63
C ILE A 59 11.97 3.41 -9.91
N LEU A 60 11.52 4.66 -9.73
CA LEU A 60 11.22 5.56 -10.84
C LEU A 60 12.51 6.19 -11.35
N LEU A 61 12.78 6.01 -12.65
CA LEU A 61 13.92 6.54 -13.37
C LEU A 61 13.40 7.43 -14.50
N SER A 62 14.09 8.54 -14.79
CA SER A 62 13.80 9.29 -16.01
C SER A 62 14.16 8.47 -17.25
N ASN A 63 13.60 8.82 -18.41
CA ASN A 63 13.94 8.13 -19.67
C ASN A 63 15.45 8.17 -19.96
N ASN A 64 16.12 9.27 -19.62
CA ASN A 64 17.56 9.42 -19.80
C ASN A 64 18.36 8.49 -18.87
N GLU A 65 17.94 8.38 -17.60
CA GLU A 65 18.54 7.47 -16.61
C GLU A 65 18.34 6.00 -16.97
N LEU A 66 17.12 5.64 -17.38
CA LEU A 66 16.80 4.28 -17.82
C LEU A 66 17.63 3.91 -19.05
N ASN A 67 17.66 4.77 -20.08
CA ASN A 67 18.44 4.54 -21.29
C ASN A 67 19.94 4.42 -20.98
N ALA A 68 20.45 5.23 -20.05
CA ALA A 68 21.84 5.17 -19.61
C ALA A 68 22.16 3.84 -18.88
N LEU A 69 21.27 3.35 -18.02
CA LEU A 69 21.40 2.03 -17.38
C LEU A 69 21.33 0.88 -18.40
N LEU A 70 20.35 0.93 -19.31
CA LEU A 70 20.21 -0.08 -20.36
C LEU A 70 21.42 -0.09 -21.30
N ALA A 71 22.02 1.06 -21.58
CA ALA A 71 23.24 1.13 -22.40
C ALA A 71 24.48 0.59 -21.67
N ARG A 72 24.57 0.76 -20.34
CA ARG A 72 25.73 0.29 -19.56
C ARG A 72 25.68 -1.21 -19.29
N TYR A 73 24.50 -1.74 -18.98
CA TYR A 73 24.31 -3.13 -18.55
C TYR A 73 23.58 -3.99 -19.58
N GLY A 74 23.13 -3.43 -20.69
CA GLY A 74 22.54 -4.17 -21.80
C GLY A 74 23.57 -4.77 -22.76
N ASN A 75 23.21 -5.89 -23.37
CA ASN A 75 23.92 -6.53 -24.46
C ASN A 75 22.92 -7.25 -25.40
N GLU A 76 23.41 -8.07 -26.32
CA GLU A 76 22.60 -8.83 -27.29
C GLU A 76 21.58 -9.78 -26.63
N LEU A 77 21.83 -10.21 -25.39
CA LEU A 77 20.95 -11.07 -24.60
C LEU A 77 19.92 -10.28 -23.77
N GLY A 78 20.01 -8.94 -23.77
CA GLY A 78 19.17 -8.05 -22.99
C GLY A 78 19.93 -7.38 -21.84
N PHE A 79 19.21 -7.00 -20.79
CA PHE A 79 19.75 -6.35 -19.61
C PHE A 79 20.41 -7.37 -18.68
N ASN A 80 21.73 -7.25 -18.51
CA ASN A 80 22.53 -8.05 -17.59
C ASN A 80 22.32 -7.56 -16.16
N TYR A 81 21.32 -8.12 -15.48
CA TYR A 81 20.96 -7.69 -14.15
C TYR A 81 21.96 -8.16 -13.09
N THR A 82 22.71 -9.25 -13.33
CA THR A 82 23.71 -9.75 -12.37
C THR A 82 24.85 -8.76 -12.23
N LYS A 83 25.42 -8.28 -13.34
CA LYS A 83 26.44 -7.23 -13.36
C LYS A 83 25.92 -5.89 -12.86
N PHE A 84 24.65 -5.58 -13.12
CA PHE A 84 24.01 -4.40 -12.54
C PHE A 84 23.94 -4.48 -11.01
N LEU A 85 23.52 -5.63 -10.46
CA LEU A 85 23.38 -5.83 -9.02
C LEU A 85 24.72 -5.87 -8.27
N GLU A 86 25.81 -6.30 -8.93
CA GLU A 86 27.17 -6.15 -8.38
C GLU A 86 27.51 -4.68 -8.07
N HIS A 87 26.98 -3.73 -8.84
CA HIS A 87 27.19 -2.30 -8.60
C HIS A 87 26.06 -1.66 -7.77
N ALA A 88 24.82 -2.11 -7.92
CA ALA A 88 23.65 -1.55 -7.23
C ALA A 88 23.48 -2.07 -5.79
N ASP A 89 23.94 -3.28 -5.50
CA ASP A 89 23.90 -3.89 -4.18
C ASP A 89 25.19 -4.68 -3.85
N PRO A 90 26.33 -3.99 -3.73
CA PRO A 90 27.62 -4.66 -3.51
C PRO A 90 27.71 -5.41 -2.18
N ALA A 91 26.85 -5.12 -1.19
CA ALA A 91 26.90 -5.78 0.12
C ALA A 91 26.38 -7.23 0.09
N GLU A 92 25.41 -7.54 -0.78
CA GLU A 92 24.86 -8.90 -0.96
C GLU A 92 25.69 -9.73 -1.95
N TYR A 93 26.34 -9.08 -2.92
CA TYR A 93 27.10 -9.73 -3.99
C TYR A 93 28.61 -9.84 -3.74
N ALA A 94 29.12 -9.25 -2.67
CA ALA A 94 30.52 -9.37 -2.27
C ALA A 94 30.78 -10.59 -1.37
N VAL A 95 30.67 -11.84 -1.85
CA VAL A 95 31.64 -12.96 -1.57
C VAL A 95 31.37 -14.23 -2.45
N PRO A 96 32.31 -15.21 -2.58
CA PRO A 96 32.88 -15.70 -3.84
C PRO A 96 32.15 -16.87 -4.52
N LYS A 97 32.31 -16.96 -5.85
CA LYS A 97 31.84 -18.04 -6.74
C LYS A 97 32.09 -19.45 -6.16
N LEU A 98 31.03 -20.18 -5.79
CA LEU A 98 31.07 -21.61 -5.47
C LEU A 98 29.98 -22.38 -6.23
N LYS A 99 30.36 -23.59 -6.67
CA LYS A 99 29.84 -24.43 -7.77
C LYS A 99 28.41 -25.00 -7.59
N PRO A 100 27.75 -25.46 -8.67
CA PRO A 100 26.45 -26.14 -8.61
C PRO A 100 26.59 -27.57 -8.07
N GLN A 101 25.62 -28.05 -7.29
CA GLN A 101 25.50 -29.47 -6.92
C GLN A 101 24.02 -29.94 -6.90
N PRO A 102 23.71 -31.19 -7.31
CA PRO A 102 22.42 -31.58 -7.86
C PRO A 102 21.49 -32.35 -6.90
N GLU A 103 20.22 -32.43 -7.32
CA GLU A 103 19.21 -33.48 -7.17
C GLU A 103 19.36 -34.58 -6.09
N ALA A 104 18.44 -34.59 -5.13
CA ALA A 104 17.67 -35.74 -4.59
C ALA A 104 16.91 -35.22 -3.33
N LEU A 105 15.59 -35.35 -3.17
CA LEU A 105 14.83 -36.59 -3.05
C LEU A 105 13.36 -36.33 -3.44
N LYS A 106 12.82 -37.23 -4.27
CA LYS A 106 11.41 -37.33 -4.62
C LYS A 106 10.67 -38.05 -3.48
N THR A 107 9.54 -37.52 -3.04
CA THR A 107 8.44 -38.35 -2.53
C THR A 107 7.15 -37.70 -2.99
N GLU A 108 6.40 -38.47 -3.78
CA GLU A 108 5.21 -38.04 -4.51
C GLU A 108 3.99 -37.92 -3.60
N CYS A 109 3.24 -36.83 -3.77
CA CYS A 109 1.79 -36.76 -3.51
C CYS A 109 1.13 -36.07 -4.74
N PRO A 110 -0.13 -36.39 -5.09
CA PRO A 110 -0.70 -36.12 -6.40
C PRO A 110 -0.79 -34.62 -6.68
N ALA A 111 -0.32 -34.22 -7.86
CA ALA A 111 -0.30 -32.85 -8.33
C ALA A 111 -1.73 -32.28 -8.47
N VAL A 112 -2.20 -31.59 -7.44
CA VAL A 112 -3.15 -30.49 -7.62
C VAL A 112 -2.33 -29.35 -8.21
N SER A 113 -2.70 -28.97 -9.42
CA SER A 113 -2.20 -27.82 -10.16
C SER A 113 -1.96 -26.63 -9.23
N LYS A 114 -0.69 -26.33 -8.95
CA LYS A 114 -0.28 -25.00 -8.47
C LYS A 114 -0.53 -24.04 -9.62
N SER A 115 -1.76 -23.53 -9.70
CA SER A 115 -2.11 -22.40 -10.55
C SER A 115 -1.22 -21.23 -10.13
N VAL A 116 -0.37 -20.85 -11.07
CA VAL A 116 0.18 -19.51 -11.31
C VAL A 116 -0.41 -18.48 -10.36
N GLY A 117 0.41 -17.97 -9.45
CA GLY A 117 0.02 -16.86 -8.58
C GLY A 117 -0.22 -15.63 -9.44
N ASP A 118 -1.49 -15.31 -9.67
CA ASP A 118 -1.89 -14.00 -10.17
C ASP A 118 -1.47 -12.97 -9.11
N ASN A 119 -0.32 -12.34 -9.32
CA ASN A 119 0.12 -11.22 -8.49
C ASN A 119 -0.79 -10.03 -8.83
N TYR A 120 -1.92 -9.93 -8.14
CA TYR A 120 -2.78 -8.75 -8.17
C TYR A 120 -2.00 -7.53 -7.67
N SER A 121 -2.05 -6.41 -8.40
CA SER A 121 -1.43 -5.16 -7.94
C SER A 121 -2.12 -4.66 -6.67
N GLU A 122 -1.38 -4.03 -5.75
CA GLU A 122 -1.96 -3.44 -4.53
C GLU A 122 -3.12 -2.49 -4.87
N GLU A 123 -2.97 -1.69 -5.94
CA GLU A 123 -4.01 -0.80 -6.44
C GLU A 123 -5.28 -1.54 -6.86
N TYR A 124 -5.15 -2.70 -7.55
CA TYR A 124 -6.29 -3.51 -7.96
C TYR A 124 -7.00 -4.11 -6.74
N ILE A 125 -6.25 -4.64 -5.77
CA ILE A 125 -6.78 -5.19 -4.52
C ILE A 125 -7.59 -4.12 -3.77
N ILE A 126 -7.04 -2.91 -3.68
CA ILE A 126 -7.69 -1.76 -3.03
C ILE A 126 -8.97 -1.37 -3.76
N LYS A 127 -8.92 -1.23 -5.09
CA LYS A 127 -10.09 -0.89 -5.91
C LYS A 127 -11.20 -1.91 -5.73
N LEU A 128 -10.84 -3.20 -5.73
CA LEU A 128 -11.76 -4.31 -5.54
C LEU A 128 -12.42 -4.27 -4.15
N LEU A 129 -11.63 -4.16 -3.08
CA LEU A 129 -12.17 -4.06 -1.72
C LEU A 129 -13.00 -2.79 -1.51
N SER A 130 -12.61 -1.66 -2.13
CA SER A 130 -13.35 -0.40 -2.04
C SER A 130 -14.68 -0.46 -2.78
N ASN A 131 -14.74 -1.15 -3.93
CA ASN A 131 -15.98 -1.44 -4.64
C ASN A 131 -16.93 -2.28 -3.76
N ILE A 132 -16.42 -3.37 -3.17
CA ILE A 132 -17.18 -4.23 -2.26
C ILE A 132 -17.70 -3.43 -1.06
N LYS A 133 -16.83 -2.63 -0.41
CA LYS A 133 -17.20 -1.81 0.75
C LYS A 133 -18.26 -0.77 0.40
N ARG A 134 -18.14 -0.11 -0.76
CA ARG A 134 -19.13 0.83 -1.28
C ARG A 134 -20.49 0.16 -1.41
N GLN A 135 -20.55 -0.99 -2.09
CA GLN A 135 -21.77 -1.75 -2.30
C GLN A 135 -22.44 -2.16 -0.98
N ALA A 136 -21.65 -2.57 0.01
CA ALA A 136 -22.12 -2.92 1.35
C ALA A 136 -22.73 -1.70 2.07
N ILE A 137 -22.04 -0.55 2.08
CA ILE A 137 -22.54 0.66 2.74
C ILE A 137 -23.80 1.21 2.06
N THR A 138 -23.80 1.33 0.73
CA THR A 138 -24.95 1.86 -0.03
C THR A 138 -26.23 1.08 0.22
N ARG A 139 -26.11 -0.23 0.45
CA ARG A 139 -27.24 -1.12 0.72
C ARG A 139 -27.49 -1.36 2.21
N SER A 140 -26.69 -0.76 3.10
CA SER A 140 -26.73 -0.99 4.54
C SER A 140 -26.60 -2.48 4.91
N ILE A 141 -25.71 -3.18 4.20
CA ILE A 141 -25.48 -4.62 4.35
C ILE A 141 -24.23 -4.85 5.18
N ASN A 142 -24.36 -5.70 6.19
CA ASN A 142 -23.23 -6.16 6.98
C ASN A 142 -22.74 -7.52 6.46
N ILE A 143 -21.68 -7.52 5.65
CA ILE A 143 -21.22 -8.71 4.92
C ILE A 143 -20.88 -9.88 5.85
N ILE A 144 -20.37 -9.62 7.06
CA ILE A 144 -20.01 -10.68 8.00
C ILE A 144 -21.21 -11.55 8.39
N ASP A 145 -22.41 -10.97 8.45
CA ASP A 145 -23.63 -11.69 8.85
C ASP A 145 -24.02 -12.76 7.82
N PHE A 146 -23.67 -12.55 6.55
CA PHE A 146 -23.91 -13.49 5.46
C PHE A 146 -22.82 -14.54 5.31
N LEU A 147 -21.65 -14.33 5.93
CA LEU A 147 -20.50 -15.25 5.84
C LEU A 147 -20.35 -16.13 7.08
N GLN A 148 -20.68 -15.60 8.26
CA GLN A 148 -20.49 -16.31 9.53
C GLN A 148 -21.34 -17.59 9.66
N ASP A 149 -22.51 -17.64 9.01
CA ASP A 149 -23.42 -18.80 9.05
C ASP A 149 -22.80 -20.06 8.41
N TYR A 150 -21.83 -19.86 7.51
CA TYR A 150 -21.07 -20.94 6.88
C TYR A 150 -19.90 -21.44 7.76
N ASP A 151 -19.53 -20.72 8.82
CA ASP A 151 -18.46 -21.05 9.77
C ASP A 151 -19.03 -21.59 11.10
N ARG A 152 -19.67 -22.77 11.04
CA ARG A 152 -20.32 -23.39 12.22
C ARG A 152 -19.39 -23.59 13.41
N HIS A 153 -18.10 -23.82 13.14
CA HIS A 153 -17.08 -24.10 14.16
C HIS A 153 -16.27 -22.86 14.57
N ARG A 154 -16.57 -21.69 14.00
CA ARG A 154 -15.92 -20.41 14.30
C ARG A 154 -14.40 -20.44 14.08
N GLU A 155 -13.95 -21.19 13.08
CA GLU A 155 -12.53 -21.36 12.72
C GLU A 155 -11.95 -20.12 12.03
N GLY A 156 -12.81 -19.24 11.52
CA GLY A 156 -12.42 -18.00 10.84
C GLY A 156 -12.14 -18.17 9.35
N ASP A 157 -12.33 -19.36 8.80
CA ASP A 157 -12.30 -19.66 7.37
C ASP A 157 -13.53 -20.46 6.92
N ILE A 158 -13.95 -20.26 5.67
CA ILE A 158 -15.08 -20.95 5.03
C ILE A 158 -14.69 -21.45 3.65
N LEU A 159 -15.40 -22.43 3.10
CA LEU A 159 -15.14 -22.91 1.75
C LEU A 159 -15.29 -21.78 0.73
N GLU A 160 -14.44 -21.77 -0.30
CA GLU A 160 -14.49 -20.77 -1.37
C GLU A 160 -15.88 -20.65 -2.02
N ILE A 161 -16.57 -21.78 -2.22
CA ILE A 161 -17.92 -21.80 -2.77
C ILE A 161 -18.95 -21.12 -1.86
N ASP A 162 -18.78 -21.26 -0.54
CA ASP A 162 -19.67 -20.67 0.46
C ASP A 162 -19.35 -19.18 0.67
N PHE A 163 -18.08 -18.79 0.55
CA PHE A 163 -17.67 -17.39 0.47
C PHE A 163 -18.32 -16.67 -0.71
N LYS A 164 -18.28 -17.27 -1.91
CA LYS A 164 -18.93 -16.72 -3.11
C LYS A 164 -20.44 -16.59 -2.93
N ARG A 165 -21.09 -17.65 -2.43
CA ARG A 165 -22.54 -17.64 -2.11
C ARG A 165 -22.90 -16.57 -1.09
N GLY A 166 -22.08 -16.37 -0.07
CA GLY A 166 -22.32 -15.34 0.95
C GLY A 166 -22.27 -13.93 0.36
N LEU A 167 -21.32 -13.65 -0.55
CA LEU A 167 -21.27 -12.37 -1.27
C LEU A 167 -22.48 -12.16 -2.19
N ASP A 168 -22.91 -13.22 -2.90
CA ASP A 168 -24.09 -13.18 -3.76
C ASP A 168 -25.37 -12.91 -2.93
N ASN A 169 -25.52 -13.60 -1.79
CA ASN A 169 -26.64 -13.40 -0.85
C ASN A 169 -26.62 -12.00 -0.22
N ALA A 170 -25.43 -11.43 -0.01
CA ALA A 170 -25.22 -10.05 0.42
C ALA A 170 -25.43 -9.03 -0.72
N LEU A 171 -25.91 -9.45 -1.89
CA LEU A 171 -26.15 -8.60 -3.07
C LEU A 171 -24.91 -7.78 -3.50
N ILE A 172 -23.72 -8.35 -3.29
CA ILE A 172 -22.46 -7.77 -3.76
C ILE A 172 -22.23 -8.27 -5.18
N SER A 173 -22.30 -7.36 -6.14
CA SER A 173 -22.11 -7.69 -7.55
C SER A 173 -20.63 -7.61 -7.91
N LEU A 174 -20.03 -8.77 -8.20
CA LEU A 174 -18.65 -8.93 -8.67
C LEU A 174 -18.65 -9.75 -9.96
N SER A 175 -17.71 -9.45 -10.85
CA SER A 175 -17.42 -10.33 -11.98
C SER A 175 -16.79 -11.65 -11.50
N ALA A 176 -16.82 -12.68 -12.35
CA ALA A 176 -16.21 -13.97 -12.04
C ALA A 176 -14.71 -13.83 -11.71
N ASP A 177 -14.00 -12.97 -12.43
CA ASP A 177 -12.57 -12.70 -12.22
C ASP A 177 -12.31 -11.99 -10.90
N GLU A 178 -13.12 -10.98 -10.56
CA GLU A 178 -13.04 -10.27 -9.27
C GLU A 178 -13.34 -11.20 -8.09
N SER A 179 -14.34 -12.08 -8.24
CA SER A 179 -14.71 -13.07 -7.22
C SER A 179 -13.60 -14.12 -7.01
N ASN A 180 -12.95 -14.56 -8.09
CA ASN A 180 -11.78 -15.43 -8.02
C ASN A 180 -10.58 -14.71 -7.40
N ALA A 181 -10.35 -13.45 -7.76
CA ALA A 181 -9.25 -12.65 -7.25
C ALA A 181 -9.36 -12.45 -5.74
N ILE A 182 -10.52 -12.02 -5.23
CA ILE A 182 -10.73 -11.83 -3.80
C ILE A 182 -10.62 -13.15 -3.02
N SER A 183 -11.10 -14.25 -3.60
CA SER A 183 -10.96 -15.59 -3.01
C SER A 183 -9.50 -16.04 -2.93
N ASN A 184 -8.69 -15.71 -3.94
CA ASN A 184 -7.26 -16.00 -3.97
C ASN A 184 -6.46 -15.13 -2.99
N ILE A 185 -6.78 -13.84 -2.90
CA ILE A 185 -6.11 -12.88 -2.01
C ILE A 185 -6.26 -13.31 -0.54
N PHE A 186 -7.45 -13.73 -0.14
CA PHE A 186 -7.76 -14.15 1.23
C PHE A 186 -7.71 -15.67 1.41
N ARG A 187 -7.01 -16.41 0.55
CA ARG A 187 -6.95 -17.88 0.62
C ARG A 187 -6.26 -18.33 1.91
N SER A 188 -6.86 -19.31 2.59
CA SER A 188 -6.31 -19.88 3.83
C SER A 188 -5.00 -20.61 3.54
N PRO A 189 -3.89 -20.26 4.22
CA PRO A 189 -2.61 -20.95 4.05
C PRO A 189 -2.65 -22.39 4.62
N LYS A 190 -3.61 -22.67 5.50
CA LYS A 190 -3.81 -23.98 6.13
C LYS A 190 -4.71 -24.88 5.29
N ARG A 191 -5.74 -24.31 4.66
CA ARG A 191 -6.78 -25.03 3.91
C ARG A 191 -6.94 -24.38 2.54
N ALA A 192 -6.30 -24.95 1.53
CA ALA A 192 -6.27 -24.36 0.20
C ALA A 192 -7.66 -24.11 -0.40
N CYS A 193 -8.70 -24.89 -0.07
CA CYS A 193 -10.07 -24.69 -0.55
C CYS A 193 -10.89 -23.66 0.25
N CYS A 194 -10.29 -23.03 1.26
CA CYS A 194 -10.98 -22.13 2.18
C CYS A 194 -10.45 -20.70 2.06
N VAL A 195 -11.30 -19.74 2.42
CA VAL A 195 -11.05 -18.30 2.41
C VAL A 195 -11.16 -17.78 3.84
N LEU A 196 -10.19 -16.98 4.26
CA LEU A 196 -10.12 -16.30 5.56
C LEU A 196 -11.12 -15.14 5.59
N TYR A 197 -12.42 -15.45 5.67
CA TYR A 197 -13.49 -14.45 5.58
C TYR A 197 -13.40 -13.37 6.68
N ARG A 198 -12.85 -13.71 7.85
CA ARG A 198 -12.65 -12.74 8.94
C ARG A 198 -11.57 -11.71 8.62
N ASP A 199 -10.47 -12.14 7.98
CA ASP A 199 -9.41 -11.24 7.55
C ASP A 199 -9.89 -10.36 6.39
N PHE A 200 -10.71 -10.92 5.50
CA PHE A 200 -11.43 -10.15 4.48
C PHE A 200 -12.36 -9.10 5.09
N CYS A 201 -13.20 -9.45 6.08
CA CYS A 201 -14.08 -8.50 6.74
C CYS A 201 -13.28 -7.40 7.49
N ARG A 202 -12.17 -7.76 8.13
CA ARG A 202 -11.27 -6.79 8.77
C ARG A 202 -10.67 -5.82 7.76
N ALA A 203 -10.17 -6.33 6.63
CA ALA A 203 -9.65 -5.50 5.54
C ALA A 203 -10.72 -4.56 4.96
N LEU A 204 -11.96 -5.02 4.83
CA LEU A 204 -13.10 -4.16 4.46
C LEU A 204 -13.41 -3.08 5.50
N ASP A 205 -13.23 -3.37 6.79
CA ASP A 205 -13.45 -2.41 7.86
C ASP A 205 -12.37 -1.35 8.00
N GLU A 206 -11.14 -1.68 7.60
CA GLU A 206 -10.03 -0.73 7.51
C GLU A 206 -10.19 0.25 6.33
N ILE A 207 -11.10 -0.02 5.39
CA ILE A 207 -11.45 0.90 4.31
C ILE A 207 -12.52 1.86 4.80
N PHE A 208 -12.12 3.10 5.06
CA PHE A 208 -13.09 4.16 5.34
C PHE A 208 -13.50 4.86 4.05
N ILE A 209 -14.77 5.27 4.03
CA ILE A 209 -15.45 5.89 2.90
C ILE A 209 -15.94 7.26 3.37
N GLU A 210 -15.52 8.31 2.68
CA GLU A 210 -16.13 9.64 2.81
C GLU A 210 -17.43 9.69 2.02
N ILE A 211 -18.53 10.10 2.65
CA ILE A 211 -19.83 10.29 1.99
C ILE A 211 -19.93 11.79 1.68
N GLU A 212 -19.50 12.20 0.49
CA GLU A 212 -19.78 13.55 0.00
C GLU A 212 -21.28 13.65 -0.33
N THR A 213 -22.05 14.24 0.59
CA THR A 213 -23.45 14.61 0.33
C THR A 213 -23.48 16.02 -0.23
N SER A 214 -23.08 16.18 -1.50
CA SER A 214 -23.27 17.44 -2.22
C SER A 214 -23.98 17.19 -3.55
N MET A 215 -25.20 17.74 -3.65
CA MET A 215 -25.97 18.00 -4.87
C MET A 215 -26.56 16.80 -5.62
N GLY A 216 -27.77 16.40 -5.21
CA GLY A 216 -28.84 15.92 -6.12
C GLY A 216 -28.72 14.52 -6.72
N ASP A 217 -27.52 14.06 -7.02
CA ASP A 217 -27.25 12.74 -7.57
C ASP A 217 -26.63 11.87 -6.47
N LYS A 218 -27.28 10.74 -6.18
CA LYS A 218 -26.79 9.74 -5.21
C LYS A 218 -25.61 8.97 -5.80
N GLU A 219 -24.52 9.63 -6.13
CA GLU A 219 -23.27 8.95 -6.45
C GLU A 219 -22.41 8.85 -5.20
N VAL A 220 -22.46 7.67 -4.57
CA VAL A 220 -21.58 7.32 -3.46
C VAL A 220 -20.17 7.13 -4.02
N THR A 221 -19.32 8.15 -3.96
CA THR A 221 -17.89 8.08 -4.28
C THR A 221 -17.12 7.50 -3.09
N ALA A 222 -16.94 6.18 -3.07
CA ALA A 222 -16.02 5.56 -2.12
C ALA A 222 -14.58 5.99 -2.44
N VAL A 223 -14.06 6.92 -1.67
CA VAL A 223 -12.64 7.26 -1.64
C VAL A 223 -11.99 6.37 -0.57
N PRO A 224 -11.12 5.42 -0.95
CA PRO A 224 -10.34 4.69 0.04
C PRO A 224 -9.46 5.68 0.82
N LEU A 225 -9.41 5.56 2.16
CA LEU A 225 -8.41 6.30 2.98
C LEU A 225 -6.95 6.05 2.59
N ILE A 226 -6.72 5.14 1.64
CA ILE A 226 -5.42 4.86 1.08
C ILE A 226 -4.95 6.01 0.15
N HIS A 227 -5.70 7.11 0.03
CA HIS A 227 -5.38 8.24 -0.86
C HIS A 227 -5.46 9.65 -0.23
N LEU A 228 -5.32 9.79 1.10
CA LEU A 228 -4.97 11.11 1.66
C LEU A 228 -3.45 11.36 1.69
N ALA A 229 -2.65 10.29 1.61
CA ALA A 229 -1.28 10.38 1.16
C ALA A 229 -1.30 10.83 -0.32
N ASN A 230 -1.10 12.13 -0.51
CA ASN A 230 -0.97 12.72 -1.83
C ASN A 230 0.07 11.89 -2.63
N LEU A 231 -0.37 11.14 -3.65
CA LEU A 231 0.50 10.30 -4.48
C LEU A 231 1.67 11.10 -5.09
N ASP A 232 1.51 12.43 -5.14
CA ASP A 232 2.47 13.40 -5.66
C ASP A 232 3.55 13.83 -4.63
N CYS A 233 3.50 13.32 -3.39
CA CYS A 233 4.40 13.70 -2.29
C CYS A 233 5.18 12.49 -1.72
N PHE A 234 6.47 12.38 -2.06
CA PHE A 234 7.38 11.32 -1.58
C PHE A 234 7.44 11.23 -0.04
N ASP A 235 7.39 12.37 0.65
CA ASP A 235 7.45 12.44 2.12
C ASP A 235 6.13 12.07 2.80
N CYS A 236 5.04 11.98 2.04
CA CYS A 236 3.68 11.69 2.54
C CYS A 236 3.30 10.21 2.47
N PHE A 237 4.19 9.34 1.95
CA PHE A 237 3.93 7.90 1.86
C PHE A 237 3.89 7.25 3.25
N LEU A 238 2.84 6.47 3.52
CA LEU A 238 2.71 5.63 4.72
C LEU A 238 2.91 4.15 4.37
N ASN A 239 3.88 3.52 5.02
CA ASN A 239 4.04 2.06 5.01
C ASN A 239 2.95 1.37 5.86
N PHE A 240 2.89 0.03 5.84
CA PHE A 240 1.86 -0.73 6.56
C PHE A 240 1.80 -0.44 8.08
N GLU A 241 2.97 -0.35 8.73
CA GLU A 241 3.06 -0.03 10.16
C GLU A 241 2.57 1.41 10.41
N GLU A 242 3.00 2.37 9.59
CA GLU A 242 2.58 3.77 9.68
C GLU A 242 1.08 3.95 9.41
N ARG A 243 0.49 3.19 8.49
CA ARG A 243 -0.97 3.18 8.26
C ARG A 243 -1.71 2.72 9.51
N THR A 244 -1.22 1.66 10.14
CA THR A 244 -1.79 1.13 11.40
C THR A 244 -1.67 2.17 12.52
N LEU A 245 -0.50 2.79 12.67
CA LEU A 245 -0.27 3.85 13.66
C LEU A 245 -1.15 5.08 13.42
N CYS A 246 -1.28 5.52 12.17
CA CYS A 246 -2.13 6.66 11.81
C CYS A 246 -3.59 6.37 12.13
N SER A 247 -4.09 5.19 11.77
CA SER A 247 -5.47 4.77 12.08
C SER A 247 -5.72 4.74 13.59
N GLN A 248 -4.80 4.13 14.37
CA GLN A 248 -4.89 4.10 15.83
C GLN A 248 -4.85 5.51 16.45
N ALA A 249 -3.97 6.38 15.95
CA ALA A 249 -3.85 7.76 16.41
C ALA A 249 -5.13 8.55 16.18
N LEU A 250 -5.68 8.47 14.97
CA LEU A 250 -6.92 9.17 14.61
C LEU A 250 -8.10 8.68 15.45
N MET A 251 -8.20 7.37 15.70
CA MET A 251 -9.22 6.79 16.58
C MET A 251 -9.07 7.25 18.04
N LYS A 252 -7.84 7.37 18.56
CA LYS A 252 -7.58 7.89 19.91
C LYS A 252 -8.02 9.36 20.03
N LEU A 253 -7.67 10.17 19.03
CA LEU A 253 -8.01 11.59 18.99
C LEU A 253 -9.52 11.79 18.85
N ALA A 254 -10.17 11.06 17.94
CA ALA A 254 -11.62 11.16 17.71
C ALA A 254 -12.46 10.84 18.95
N ARG A 255 -11.96 10.02 19.87
CA ARG A 255 -12.64 9.70 21.16
C ARG A 255 -12.63 10.83 22.18
N LYS A 256 -12.05 11.98 21.83
CA LYS A 256 -11.82 13.13 22.71
C LYS A 256 -12.48 14.41 22.12
N PRO A 257 -13.83 14.43 22.04
CA PRO A 257 -14.56 15.51 21.37
C PRO A 257 -14.44 16.86 22.08
N ASP A 258 -14.26 16.86 23.40
CA ASP A 258 -14.10 18.10 24.19
C ASP A 258 -12.78 18.79 23.84
N GLU A 259 -11.71 18.02 23.66
CA GLU A 259 -10.40 18.49 23.24
C GLU A 259 -10.41 18.94 21.76
N ILE A 260 -11.19 18.29 20.90
CA ILE A 260 -11.37 18.65 19.47
C ILE A 260 -12.23 19.93 19.31
N SER A 261 -13.24 20.13 20.16
CA SER A 261 -14.10 21.32 20.10
C SER A 261 -13.27 22.59 20.08
N ASN A 262 -13.52 23.57 19.20
CA ASN A 262 -12.69 24.76 18.99
C ASN A 262 -11.25 24.55 18.47
N LEU A 263 -10.80 23.33 18.19
CA LEU A 263 -9.47 23.08 17.58
C LEU A 263 -9.35 23.73 16.19
N LYS A 264 -10.47 23.85 15.47
CA LYS A 264 -10.57 24.60 14.21
C LYS A 264 -10.11 26.05 14.35
N GLN A 265 -10.55 26.75 15.41
CA GLN A 265 -10.17 28.15 15.65
C GLN A 265 -8.66 28.26 15.94
N VAL A 266 -8.12 27.34 16.74
CA VAL A 266 -6.68 27.28 17.03
C VAL A 266 -5.86 27.12 15.75
N PHE A 267 -6.28 26.26 14.83
CA PHE A 267 -5.60 26.12 13.53
C PHE A 267 -5.74 27.37 12.66
N GLN A 268 -6.90 28.03 12.66
CA GLN A 268 -7.12 29.27 11.92
C GLN A 268 -6.22 30.41 12.41
N ASP A 269 -5.89 30.48 13.71
CA ASP A 269 -4.95 31.47 14.25
C ASP A 269 -3.53 31.30 13.66
N PHE A 270 -3.14 30.07 13.32
CA PHE A 270 -1.88 29.75 12.64
C PHE A 270 -1.94 29.92 11.12
N ASP A 271 -3.13 29.83 10.52
CA ASP A 271 -3.40 29.91 9.09
C ASP A 271 -4.06 31.27 8.73
N ARG A 272 -3.32 32.35 8.93
CA ARG A 272 -3.81 33.73 8.66
C ARG A 272 -4.20 33.98 7.20
N GLU A 273 -3.58 33.24 6.29
CA GLU A 273 -3.87 33.31 4.85
C GLU A 273 -5.06 32.43 4.45
N ASN A 274 -5.65 31.69 5.40
CA ASN A 274 -6.78 30.79 5.19
C ASN A 274 -6.55 29.77 4.06
N CYS A 275 -5.32 29.29 3.94
CA CYS A 275 -4.90 28.33 2.93
C CYS A 275 -5.40 26.90 3.22
N GLY A 276 -5.81 26.62 4.47
CA GLY A 276 -6.20 25.29 4.91
C GLY A 276 -5.03 24.37 5.27
N THR A 277 -3.82 24.92 5.35
CA THR A 277 -2.58 24.19 5.64
C THR A 277 -1.75 24.87 6.72
N ILE A 278 -0.98 24.09 7.48
CA ILE A 278 -0.07 24.57 8.52
C ILE A 278 1.24 23.76 8.55
N THR A 279 2.29 24.28 9.15
CA THR A 279 3.57 23.54 9.32
C THR A 279 3.53 22.54 10.47
N ARG A 280 4.45 21.55 10.49
CA ARG A 280 4.61 20.57 11.58
C ARG A 280 4.69 21.20 12.97
N ASN A 281 5.46 22.28 13.10
CA ASN A 281 5.63 22.97 14.38
C ASN A 281 4.34 23.67 14.82
N GLN A 282 3.57 24.23 13.87
CA GLN A 282 2.27 24.81 14.16
C GLN A 282 1.24 23.75 14.55
N LEU A 283 1.24 22.59 13.87
CA LEU A 283 0.41 21.45 14.26
C LEU A 283 0.70 21.02 15.70
N LEU A 284 1.98 20.80 16.03
CA LEU A 284 2.36 20.39 17.38
C LEU A 284 1.92 21.44 18.41
N ARG A 285 2.15 22.73 18.15
CA ARG A 285 1.71 23.81 19.05
C ARG A 285 0.19 23.84 19.21
N ALA A 286 -0.57 23.69 18.14
CA ALA A 286 -2.03 23.65 18.18
C ALA A 286 -2.55 22.47 19.03
N LEU A 287 -1.97 21.28 18.86
CA LEU A 287 -2.31 20.11 19.68
C LEU A 287 -1.86 20.29 21.14
N THR A 288 -0.77 21.00 21.40
CA THR A 288 -0.33 21.32 22.77
C THR A 288 -1.30 22.26 23.49
N VAL A 289 -1.83 23.27 22.80
CA VAL A 289 -2.83 24.21 23.36
C VAL A 289 -4.07 23.49 23.87
N ARG A 290 -4.41 22.33 23.29
CA ARG A 290 -5.57 21.52 23.67
C ARG A 290 -5.21 20.24 24.43
N GLU A 291 -3.97 20.14 24.91
CA GLU A 291 -3.44 18.98 25.62
C GLU A 291 -3.54 17.65 24.86
N MET A 292 -3.79 17.70 23.55
CA MET A 292 -3.95 16.53 22.68
C MET A 292 -2.61 15.83 22.38
N HIS A 293 -1.49 16.54 22.56
CA HIS A 293 -0.14 16.00 22.40
C HIS A 293 0.18 14.82 23.34
N ASN A 294 -0.53 14.69 24.47
CA ASN A 294 -0.34 13.58 25.41
C ASN A 294 -1.16 12.33 25.04
N ILE A 295 -2.11 12.45 24.12
CA ILE A 295 -3.02 11.37 23.71
C ILE A 295 -2.34 10.44 22.69
N VAL A 296 -1.45 10.99 21.88
CA VAL A 296 -0.77 10.30 20.78
C VAL A 296 0.74 10.30 21.00
N SER A 297 1.40 9.20 20.67
CA SER A 297 2.85 9.10 20.70
C SER A 297 3.48 9.91 19.55
N SER A 298 4.79 10.19 19.65
CA SER A 298 5.52 10.87 18.57
C SER A 298 5.44 10.12 17.24
N ARG A 299 5.55 8.79 17.24
CA ARG A 299 5.47 7.95 16.05
C ARG A 299 4.08 7.98 15.41
N GLU A 300 3.04 7.98 16.25
CA GLU A 300 1.65 8.15 15.82
C GLU A 300 1.41 9.53 15.21
N LEU A 301 1.91 10.59 15.85
CA LEU A 301 1.78 11.95 15.34
C LEU A 301 2.55 12.14 14.02
N ASP A 302 3.71 11.49 13.86
CA ASP A 302 4.45 11.49 12.60
C ASP A 302 3.68 10.79 11.47
N ALA A 303 3.05 9.67 11.76
CA ALA A 303 2.20 8.97 10.80
C ALA A 303 0.99 9.83 10.40
N VAL A 304 0.32 10.48 11.35
CA VAL A 304 -0.76 11.44 11.08
C VAL A 304 -0.25 12.62 10.24
N TYR A 305 0.93 13.17 10.56
CA TYR A 305 1.51 14.28 9.81
C TYR A 305 1.76 13.92 8.34
N LYS A 306 2.29 12.71 8.08
CA LYS A 306 2.46 12.20 6.72
C LYS A 306 1.13 12.00 6.02
N CYS A 307 0.13 11.46 6.73
CA CYS A 307 -1.19 11.13 6.18
C CYS A 307 -1.93 12.34 5.62
N PHE A 308 -1.84 13.48 6.31
CA PHE A 308 -2.45 14.74 5.85
C PHE A 308 -1.41 15.71 5.26
N GLY A 309 -0.27 15.17 4.83
CA GLY A 309 0.83 15.94 4.27
C GLY A 309 0.49 16.52 2.89
N LEU A 310 0.94 17.75 2.64
CA LEU A 310 0.89 18.41 1.34
C LEU A 310 2.26 19.02 1.02
N GLN A 311 2.89 18.59 -0.07
CA GLN A 311 4.13 19.20 -0.52
C GLN A 311 3.87 20.58 -1.14
N ARG A 312 4.38 21.65 -0.51
CA ARG A 312 4.34 23.02 -1.03
C ARG A 312 5.77 23.52 -1.24
N GLY A 313 6.26 23.39 -2.48
CA GLY A 313 7.65 23.68 -2.82
C GLY A 313 8.61 22.70 -2.14
N LEU A 314 9.53 23.20 -1.32
CA LEU A 314 10.50 22.39 -0.55
C LEU A 314 10.01 22.04 0.87
N ARG A 315 8.80 22.44 1.25
CA ARG A 315 8.27 22.25 2.60
C ARG A 315 7.03 21.35 2.56
N LEU A 316 6.96 20.43 3.51
CA LEU A 316 5.78 19.64 3.78
C LEU A 316 4.88 20.43 4.74
N GLU A 317 3.64 20.70 4.33
CA GLU A 317 2.58 21.30 5.13
C GLU A 317 1.51 20.26 5.48
N PHE A 318 0.61 20.58 6.42
CA PHE A 318 -0.39 19.70 6.98
C PHE A 318 -1.80 20.24 6.71
N LYS A 319 -2.63 19.45 6.04
CA LYS A 319 -4.01 19.76 5.67
C LYS A 319 -4.94 19.62 6.87
N TYR A 320 -4.94 20.61 7.76
CA TYR A 320 -5.69 20.52 9.03
C TYR A 320 -7.22 20.46 8.83
N ARG A 321 -7.75 20.98 7.71
CA ARG A 321 -9.20 20.92 7.42
C ARG A 321 -9.67 19.48 7.18
N GLU A 322 -8.93 18.73 6.37
CA GLU A 322 -9.20 17.32 6.10
C GLU A 322 -9.00 16.48 7.36
N PHE A 323 -7.97 16.79 8.15
CA PHE A 323 -7.75 16.15 9.44
C PHE A 323 -8.94 16.32 10.39
N LEU A 324 -9.46 17.55 10.55
CA LEU A 324 -10.64 17.81 11.38
C LEU A 324 -11.89 17.09 10.85
N ASN A 325 -12.13 17.17 9.54
CA ASN A 325 -13.25 16.46 8.91
C ASN A 325 -13.18 14.96 9.18
N MET A 326 -11.98 14.38 9.08
CA MET A 326 -11.79 12.97 9.40
C MET A 326 -12.05 12.65 10.86
N LEU A 327 -11.61 13.48 11.80
CA LEU A 327 -11.91 13.27 13.23
C LEU A 327 -13.42 13.32 13.49
N ASP A 328 -14.15 14.23 12.85
CA ASP A 328 -15.60 14.33 12.96
C ASP A 328 -16.29 13.07 12.42
N ILE A 329 -15.87 12.57 11.24
CA ILE A 329 -16.36 11.32 10.64
C ILE A 329 -16.06 10.13 11.58
N LEU A 330 -14.85 10.05 12.13
CA LEU A 330 -14.46 8.97 13.04
C LEU A 330 -15.21 9.01 14.37
N PHE A 331 -15.52 10.20 14.87
CA PHE A 331 -16.36 10.34 16.06
C PHE A 331 -17.78 9.83 15.79
N GLN A 332 -18.37 10.20 14.66
CA GLN A 332 -19.72 9.76 14.27
C GLN A 332 -19.79 8.24 14.03
N THR A 333 -18.79 7.68 13.33
CA THR A 333 -18.74 6.24 13.02
C THR A 333 -18.35 5.38 14.22
N GLY A 334 -17.48 5.89 15.10
CA GLY A 334 -17.03 5.21 16.32
C GLY A 334 -18.07 5.13 17.45
N GLN A 335 -19.10 5.98 17.43
CA GLN A 335 -20.27 5.91 18.32
C GLN A 335 -21.16 4.70 18.03
N VAL A 336 -21.06 4.12 16.83
CA VAL A 336 -21.75 2.87 16.49
C VAL A 336 -20.99 1.74 17.17
N LYS A 337 -21.38 1.41 18.41
CA LYS A 337 -20.82 0.28 19.18
C LYS A 337 -20.76 -0.97 18.31
N ARG A 338 -19.57 -1.37 17.90
CA ARG A 338 -19.33 -2.69 17.32
C ARG A 338 -19.00 -3.64 18.47
N ASN A 339 -20.05 -4.26 19.01
CA ASN A 339 -19.90 -5.41 19.89
C ASN A 339 -19.56 -6.61 18.99
N TYR A 340 -18.32 -7.08 19.06
CA TYR A 340 -17.91 -8.38 18.51
C TYR A 340 -17.68 -9.35 19.66
#